data_AF-A0A662QZR4-F1
#
_entry.id   AF-A0A662QZR4-F1
#
_cell.length_a   1.000
_cell.length_b   1.000
_cell.length_c   1.000
_cell.angle_alpha   90.00
_cell.angle_beta   90.00
_cell.angle_gamma   90.00
#
_symmetry.space_group_name_H-M   'P 1'
#
loop_
_entity.id
_entity.type
_entity.pdbx_description
1 polymer ?
#
loop_
_entity_poly.entity_id
_entity_poly.type
_entity_poly.pdbx_seq_one_letter_code
_entity_poly.pdbx_strand_id
1 'polypeptide(L)' 'MNAIILAIVSLAGFILAYRFYATFLAEKIFSLDPTIRTPAHVLEDGVDYVPTLKSILFGHHFA' A
#
# COMPACT_ATOMS: atom_id res chain seq x y z
N MET A 1 -32.84 10.12 -9.77
CA MET A 1 -31.56 10.56 -9.17
C MET A 1 -30.54 10.65 -10.30
N ASN A 2 -29.86 11.79 -10.46
CA ASN A 2 -28.87 11.96 -11.54
C ASN A 2 -27.66 11.04 -11.28
N ALA A 3 -27.27 10.24 -12.28
CA ALA A 3 -26.15 9.30 -12.17
C ALA A 3 -24.83 10.00 -11.79
N ILE A 4 -24.63 11.25 -12.25
CA ILE A 4 -23.45 12.05 -11.89
C ILE A 4 -23.40 12.32 -10.39
N ILE A 5 -24.54 12.66 -9.78
CA ILE A 5 -24.61 12.95 -8.33
C ILE A 5 -24.29 11.68 -7.54
N LEU A 6 -24.85 10.53 -7.96
CA LEU A 6 -24.56 9.24 -7.32
C LEU A 6 -23.07 8.90 -7.41
N ALA A 7 -22.47 9.04 -8.60
CA ALA A 7 -21.05 8.78 -8.80
C ALA A 7 -20.14 9.65 -7.92
N ILE A 8 -20.46 10.96 -7.82
CA ILE A 8 -19.71 11.89 -6.97
C ILE A 8 -19.79 11.47 -5.50
N VAL A 9 -20.99 11.15 -5.00
CA VAL A 9 -21.19 10.72 -3.61
C VAL A 9 -20.45 9.42 -3.33
N SER A 10 -20.51 8.44 -4.23
CA SER A 10 -19.78 7.18 -4.10
C SER A 10 -18.26 7.40 -4.09
N LEU A 11 -17.74 8.23 -4.99
CA LEU A 11 -16.30 8.53 -5.05
C LEU A 11 -15.84 9.23 -3.77
N ALA A 12 -16.60 10.21 -3.27
CA ALA A 12 -16.33 10.85 -2.00
C ALA A 12 -16.32 9.82 -0.84
N GLY A 13 -17.29 8.91 -0.83
CA GLY A 13 -17.35 7.81 0.13
C GLY A 13 -16.10 6.91 0.09
N PHE A 14 -15.67 6.50 -1.10
CA PHE A 14 -14.45 5.70 -1.27
C PHE A 14 -13.18 6.44 -0.85
N ILE A 15 -13.07 7.75 -1.12
CA ILE A 15 -11.94 8.56 -0.68
C ILE A 15 -11.89 8.63 0.85
N LEU A 16 -13.04 8.87 1.51
CA LEU A 16 -13.11 8.89 2.97
C LEU A 16 -12.78 7.52 3.56
N ALA A 17 -13.37 6.45 3.01
CA ALA A 17 -13.09 5.09 3.45
C ALA A 17 -11.60 4.76 3.31
N TYR A 18 -10.98 5.08 2.17
CA TYR A 18 -9.54 4.90 1.97
C TYR A 18 -8.74 5.69 3.01
N ARG A 19 -9.02 6.98 3.21
CA ARG A 19 -8.25 7.80 4.15
C ARG A 19 -8.35 7.32 5.59
N PHE A 20 -9.55 7.02 6.08
CA PHE A 20 -9.73 6.63 7.49
C PHE A 20 -9.33 5.18 7.72
N TYR A 21 -9.75 4.26 6.86
CA TYR A 21 -9.49 2.84 7.04
C TYR A 21 -8.03 2.49 6.75
N ALA A 22 -7.45 2.97 5.64
CA ALA A 22 -6.05 2.67 5.33
C ALA A 22 -5.10 3.25 6.40
N THR A 23 -5.37 4.44 6.93
CA THR A 23 -4.57 5.02 8.02
C THR A 23 -4.72 4.19 9.31
N PHE A 24 -5.94 3.77 9.66
CA PHE A 24 -6.14 2.88 10.81
C PHE A 24 -5.36 1.57 10.67
N LEU A 25 -5.40 0.93 9.50
CA LEU A 25 -4.62 -0.29 9.25
C LEU A 25 -3.12 -0.02 9.36
N ALA A 26 -2.63 1.04 8.71
CA ALA A 26 -1.22 1.40 8.70
C ALA A 26 -0.69 1.67 10.11
N GLU A 27 -1.42 2.44 10.93
CA GLU A 27 -0.91 2.90 12.22
C GLU A 27 -1.25 1.97 13.39
N LYS A 28 -2.43 1.35 13.41
CA LYS A 28 -2.93 0.58 14.57
C LYS A 28 -2.76 -0.92 14.44
N ILE A 29 -2.80 -1.45 13.22
CA ILE A 29 -2.70 -2.89 12.99
C ILE A 29 -1.28 -3.26 12.58
N PHE A 30 -0.75 -2.61 11.55
CA PHE A 30 0.55 -2.97 10.97
C PHE A 30 1.72 -2.16 11.48
N SER A 31 1.48 -1.03 12.17
CA SER A 31 2.52 -0.13 12.68
C SER A 31 3.59 0.18 11.63
N LEU A 32 3.16 0.56 10.42
CA LEU A 32 4.05 0.79 9.29
C LEU A 32 4.98 1.97 9.58
N ASP A 33 6.29 1.71 9.49
CA ASP A 33 7.32 2.72 9.68
C ASP A 33 8.14 2.85 8.38
N PRO A 34 8.06 4.00 7.67
CA PRO A 34 8.79 4.20 6.42
C PRO A 34 10.30 4.39 6.62
N THR A 35 10.78 4.56 7.86
CA THR A 35 12.20 4.67 8.18
C THR A 35 12.90 3.31 8.23
N ILE A 36 12.15 2.23 8.38
CA ILE A 36 12.69 0.87 8.42
C ILE A 36 13.13 0.46 7.01
N ARG A 37 14.42 0.20 6.85
CA ARG A 37 14.97 -0.39 5.62
C ARG A 37 14.69 -1.89 5.61
N THR A 38 14.20 -2.39 4.48
CA THR A 38 13.90 -3.82 4.33
C THR A 38 15.19 -4.65 4.39
N PRO A 39 15.12 -5.93 4.83
CA PRO A 39 16.26 -6.84 4.84
C PRO A 39 17.03 -6.91 3.51
N ALA A 40 16.30 -6.83 2.38
CA ALA A 40 16.90 -6.77 1.05
C ALA A 40 17.97 -5.68 0.88
N HIS A 41 17.90 -4.56 1.61
CA HIS A 41 18.86 -3.46 1.54
C HIS A 41 19.91 -3.46 2.67
N VAL A 42 19.65 -4.15 3.79
CA VAL A 42 20.55 -4.15 4.96
C VAL A 42 21.36 -5.43 5.11
N LEU A 43 20.88 -6.54 4.53
CA LEU A 43 21.51 -7.85 4.50
C LEU A 43 21.85 -8.28 3.06
N GLU A 44 22.02 -7.32 2.14
CA GLU A 44 22.25 -7.60 0.72
C GLU A 44 23.45 -8.54 0.52
N ASP A 45 23.18 -9.71 -0.07
CA ASP A 45 24.17 -10.78 -0.29
C ASP A 45 24.23 -11.26 -1.74
N GLY A 46 23.34 -10.76 -2.60
CA GLY A 46 23.25 -11.14 -4.02
C GLY A 46 22.58 -12.49 -4.29
N VAL A 47 22.08 -13.18 -3.26
CA VAL A 47 21.42 -14.49 -3.38
C VAL A 47 20.06 -14.50 -2.68
N ASP A 48 20.03 -14.37 -1.34
CA ASP A 48 18.81 -14.43 -0.54
C ASP A 48 18.19 -13.04 -0.34
N TYR A 49 19.02 -11.99 -0.30
CA TYR A 49 18.62 -10.60 -0.11
C TYR A 49 19.10 -9.74 -1.27
N VAL A 50 18.17 -9.40 -2.18
CA VAL A 50 18.46 -8.60 -3.37
C VAL A 50 17.48 -7.42 -3.49
N PRO A 51 17.96 -6.16 -3.46
CA PRO A 51 17.12 -4.99 -3.72
C PRO A 51 16.44 -5.11 -5.08
N THR A 52 15.11 -5.11 -5.07
CA THR A 52 14.30 -5.28 -6.29
C THR A 52 13.32 -4.13 -6.42
N LEU A 53 13.02 -3.72 -7.66
CA LEU A 53 12.03 -2.69 -7.94
C LEU A 53 10.65 -3.10 -7.39
N LYS A 54 9.98 -2.16 -6.72
CA LYS A 54 8.65 -2.38 -6.12
C LYS A 54 7.62 -2.90 -7.12
N SER A 55 7.69 -2.47 -8.39
CA SER A 55 6.80 -2.94 -9.45
C SER A 55 6.97 -4.42 -9.77
N ILE A 56 8.21 -4.93 -9.73
CA ILE A 56 8.51 -6.34 -9.95
C ILE A 56 7.99 -7.16 -8.76
N LEU A 57 8.25 -6.71 -7.54
CA LEU A 57 7.74 -7.37 -6.32
C LEU A 57 6.21 -7.44 -6.31
N PHE A 58 5.54 -6.36 -6.72
CA PHE A 58 4.09 -6.33 -6.87
C PHE A 58 3.62 -7.38 -7.88
N GLY A 59 4.29 -7.50 -9.03
CA GLY A 59 4.01 -8.54 -10.01
C GLY A 59 4.08 -9.95 -9.41
N HIS A 60 5.11 -10.26 -8.62
CA HIS A 60 5.25 -11.59 -8.01
C HIS A 60 4.21 -11.89 -6.93
N HIS A 61 3.70 -10.87 -6.23
CA HIS A 61 2.71 -11.08 -5.16
C HIS A 61 1.29 -11.33 -5.70
N PHE A 62 0.99 -10.83 -6.90
CA PHE A 62 -0.35 -10.88 -7.50
C PHE A 62 -0.42 -11.68 -8.82
N ALA A 63 0.66 -12.39 -9.19
CA ALA A 63 0.71 -13.31 -10.32
C ALA A 63 0.20 -14.71 -9.97
#